data_AF-A0A6N2VWX2-F1
#
_entry.id   AF-A0A6N2VWX2-F1
#
_cell.length_a   1.000
_cell.length_b   1.000
_cell.length_c   1.000
_cell.angle_alpha   90.00
_cell.angle_beta   90.00
_cell.angle_gamma   90.00
#
_symmetry.space_group_name_H-M   'P 1'
#
loop_
_entity.id
_entity.type
_entity.pdbx_description
1 polymer ?
#
loop_
_entity_poly.entity_id
_entity_poly.type
_entity_poly.pdbx_seq_one_letter_code
_entity_poly.pdbx_strand_id
1 'polypeptide(L)'
;MENQYEYKVTQELKSQTKLWSTVSIYASDLVFILGILFLAYLFQGAVAAFLLPMYWISSVLLSVLLITRSRLNPKRRLYETMMLYTRRDLNIYRSVYSKKNTVSKREKENMKSKTEKADKYTSDILPKRYDKEYECFVKENGCFNLVEIITKDIVNASMDEVEYDIAKLEKFNKLEYKPYKIISLNFPCNTMEQQNYVNYKIEKCKNSHFRKCLETNLQELQWVQDKKSKREFYLMYFADSFEELKKMDMDMKAALNIGEEMIRDMSQEKKEKVLYRLNNMASILSGGQDYVV
;
A
#
# COMPACT_ATOMS: atom_id res chain seq x y z
N MET A 1 15.30 2.15 31.75
CA MET A 1 15.96 1.75 30.49
C MET A 1 14.97 2.03 29.38
N GLU A 2 15.10 3.19 28.74
CA GLU A 2 14.27 3.61 27.60
C GLU A 2 14.54 2.68 26.42
N ASN A 3 13.56 1.85 26.07
CA ASN A 3 13.55 1.20 24.76
C ASN A 3 13.08 2.24 23.75
N GLN A 4 14.03 2.96 23.14
CA GLN A 4 13.76 3.75 21.94
C GLN A 4 13.39 2.79 20.81
N TYR A 5 12.12 2.74 20.44
CA TYR A 5 11.68 2.05 19.24
C TYR A 5 12.15 2.85 18.02
N GLU A 6 13.30 2.44 17.46
CA GLU A 6 13.82 2.99 16.21
C GLU A 6 12.84 2.63 15.07
N TYR A 7 12.04 3.60 14.66
CA TYR A 7 11.16 3.46 13.51
C TYR A 7 12.02 3.34 12.25
N LYS A 8 11.86 2.23 11.51
CA LYS A 8 12.51 2.05 10.22
C LYS A 8 11.83 2.95 9.19
N VAL A 9 12.30 4.19 9.09
CA VAL A 9 12.13 5.00 7.88
C VAL A 9 12.63 4.14 6.72
N THR A 10 11.86 4.05 5.62
CA THR A 10 12.33 3.38 4.41
C THR A 10 13.56 4.13 3.91
N GLN A 11 14.74 3.68 4.34
CA GLN A 11 16.01 4.20 3.84
C GLN A 11 15.96 4.07 2.31
N GLU A 12 16.35 5.15 1.62
CA GLU A 12 16.50 5.10 0.17
C GLU A 12 17.32 3.86 -0.15
N LEU A 13 16.75 2.99 -0.98
CA LEU A 13 17.41 1.77 -1.45
C LEU A 13 18.67 2.21 -2.19
N LYS A 14 19.80 2.27 -1.48
CA LYS A 14 21.11 2.56 -2.08
C LYS A 14 21.26 1.61 -3.25
N SER A 15 21.29 2.19 -4.44
CA SER A 15 21.43 1.41 -5.66
C SER A 15 22.78 0.70 -5.61
N GLN A 16 22.77 -0.61 -5.77
CA GLN A 16 24.00 -1.38 -5.79
C GLN A 16 24.91 -0.86 -6.92
N THR A 17 26.20 -0.73 -6.64
CA THR A 17 27.20 -0.34 -7.63
C THR A 17 27.24 -1.37 -8.75
N LYS A 18 26.70 -0.97 -9.91
CA LYS A 18 26.71 -1.75 -11.14
C LYS A 18 28.08 -1.58 -11.80
N LEU A 19 28.80 -2.68 -11.99
CA LEU A 19 30.10 -2.68 -12.67
C LEU A 19 29.93 -2.82 -14.18
N TRP A 20 28.90 -3.55 -14.63
CA TRP A 20 28.62 -3.73 -16.06
C TRP A 20 27.11 -3.73 -16.33
N SER A 21 26.63 -2.69 -17.03
CA SER A 21 25.21 -2.41 -17.24
C SER A 21 24.53 -3.43 -18.17
N THR A 22 25.25 -3.94 -19.17
CA THR A 22 24.73 -4.83 -20.22
C THR A 22 24.39 -6.24 -19.71
N VAL A 23 25.20 -6.77 -18.78
CA VAL A 23 25.04 -8.12 -18.22
C VAL A 23 24.39 -8.09 -16.83
N SER A 24 24.15 -6.89 -16.28
CA SER A 24 23.62 -6.66 -14.93
C SER A 24 24.45 -7.34 -13.84
N ILE A 25 25.79 -7.24 -13.89
CA ILE A 25 26.70 -7.79 -12.87
C ILE A 25 27.01 -6.71 -11.82
N TYR A 26 26.89 -7.08 -10.55
CA TYR A 26 27.15 -6.19 -9.41
C TYR A 26 28.52 -6.47 -8.77
N ALA A 27 29.05 -5.52 -8.00
CA ALA A 27 30.30 -5.71 -7.27
C ALA A 27 30.27 -6.92 -6.32
N SER A 28 29.12 -7.18 -5.69
CA SER A 28 28.90 -8.37 -4.85
C SER A 28 29.02 -9.69 -5.62
N ASP A 29 28.62 -9.71 -6.89
CA ASP A 29 28.71 -10.91 -7.73
C ASP A 29 30.18 -11.25 -8.03
N LEU A 30 31.05 -10.27 -8.25
CA LEU A 30 32.48 -10.51 -8.45
C LEU A 30 33.16 -11.09 -7.21
N VAL A 31 32.85 -10.55 -6.02
CA VAL A 31 33.36 -11.07 -4.75
C VAL A 31 32.95 -12.53 -4.56
N PHE A 32 31.73 -12.88 -4.96
CA PHE A 32 31.22 -14.26 -4.90
C PHE A 32 31.96 -15.20 -5.87
N ILE A 33 32.21 -14.78 -7.12
CA ILE A 33 33.02 -15.57 -8.08
C ILE A 33 34.41 -15.82 -7.52
N LEU A 34 35.08 -14.77 -7.04
CA LEU A 34 36.42 -14.88 -6.46
C LEU A 34 36.42 -15.83 -5.25
N GLY A 35 35.39 -15.77 -4.41
CA GLY A 35 35.20 -16.70 -3.30
C GLY A 35 35.08 -18.17 -3.74
N ILE A 36 34.28 -18.45 -4.78
CA ILE A 36 34.13 -19.82 -5.32
C ILE A 36 35.44 -20.31 -5.96
N LEU A 37 36.12 -19.47 -6.74
CA LEU A 37 37.38 -19.84 -7.38
C LEU A 37 38.50 -20.04 -6.36
N PHE A 38 38.53 -19.23 -5.30
CA PHE A 38 39.44 -19.43 -4.17
C PHE A 38 39.15 -20.76 -3.44
N LEU A 39 37.88 -21.07 -3.21
CA LEU A 39 37.50 -22.36 -2.63
C LEU A 39 37.93 -23.51 -3.55
N ALA A 40 37.72 -23.40 -4.86
CA ALA A 40 38.14 -24.40 -5.83
C ALA A 40 39.67 -24.59 -5.84
N TYR A 41 40.44 -23.51 -5.70
CA TYR A 41 41.89 -23.55 -5.57
C TYR A 41 42.34 -24.37 -4.35
N LEU A 42 41.70 -24.21 -3.20
CA LEU A 42 42.04 -24.95 -1.98
C LEU A 42 41.86 -26.47 -2.15
N PHE A 43 40.85 -26.90 -2.91
CA PHE A 43 40.53 -28.32 -3.12
C PHE A 43 41.20 -28.96 -4.34
N GLN A 44 41.99 -28.21 -5.11
CA GLN A 44 42.61 -28.74 -6.33
C GLN A 44 43.55 -29.92 -6.08
N GLY A 45 44.16 -30.00 -4.88
CA GLY A 45 45.07 -31.09 -4.50
C GLY A 45 44.39 -32.46 -4.36
N ALA A 46 43.06 -32.48 -4.23
CA ALA A 46 42.27 -33.72 -4.21
C ALA A 46 41.91 -34.22 -5.62
N VAL A 47 42.25 -33.46 -6.67
CA VAL A 47 41.92 -33.77 -8.06
C VAL A 47 43.15 -34.35 -8.76
N ALA A 48 42.98 -35.48 -9.44
CA ALA A 48 44.05 -36.08 -10.24
C ALA A 48 44.55 -35.09 -11.31
N ALA A 49 45.87 -35.07 -11.55
CA ALA A 49 46.51 -34.09 -12.44
C ALA A 49 45.88 -34.02 -13.84
N PHE A 50 45.43 -35.16 -14.37
CA PHE A 50 44.77 -35.27 -15.67
C PHE A 50 43.41 -34.54 -15.73
N LEU A 51 42.69 -34.44 -14.61
CA LEU A 51 41.36 -33.84 -14.53
C LEU A 51 41.37 -32.36 -14.10
N LEU A 52 42.54 -31.81 -13.74
CA LEU A 52 42.68 -30.41 -13.34
C LEU A 52 42.08 -29.41 -14.35
N PRO A 53 42.30 -29.53 -15.68
CA PRO A 53 41.71 -28.60 -16.63
C PRO A 53 40.16 -28.64 -16.61
N MET A 54 39.59 -29.84 -16.54
CA MET A 54 38.13 -30.03 -16.49
C MET A 54 37.53 -29.50 -15.17
N TYR A 55 38.25 -29.66 -14.07
CA TYR A 55 37.88 -29.13 -12.76
C TYR A 55 37.81 -27.59 -12.75
N TRP A 56 38.80 -26.92 -13.33
CA TRP A 56 38.79 -25.46 -13.41
C TRP A 56 37.68 -24.93 -14.33
N ILE A 57 37.47 -25.57 -15.49
CA ILE A 57 36.39 -25.21 -16.41
C ILE A 57 35.02 -25.36 -15.74
N SER A 58 34.79 -26.48 -15.06
CA SER A 58 33.52 -26.72 -14.35
C SER A 58 33.32 -25.78 -13.16
N SER A 59 34.39 -25.40 -12.45
CA SER A 59 34.33 -24.43 -11.34
C SER A 59 33.94 -23.03 -11.81
N VAL A 60 34.51 -22.56 -12.93
CA VAL A 60 34.13 -21.29 -13.55
C VAL A 60 32.68 -21.36 -14.01
N LEU A 61 32.28 -22.43 -14.71
CA LEU A 61 30.90 -22.60 -15.18
C LEU A 61 29.88 -22.61 -14.04
N LEU A 62 30.21 -23.27 -12.92
CA LEU A 62 29.37 -23.30 -11.71
C LEU A 62 29.21 -21.91 -11.09
N SER A 63 30.30 -21.13 -10.99
CA SER A 63 30.24 -19.77 -10.43
C SER A 63 29.34 -18.85 -11.26
N VAL A 64 29.40 -18.94 -12.60
CA VAL A 64 28.52 -18.21 -13.51
C VAL A 64 27.06 -18.68 -13.36
N LEU A 65 26.83 -19.99 -13.29
CA LEU A 65 25.49 -20.57 -13.10
C LEU A 65 24.83 -20.04 -11.82
N LEU A 66 25.57 -20.00 -10.71
CA LEU A 66 25.06 -19.52 -9.42
C LEU A 66 24.71 -18.02 -9.41
N ILE A 67 25.30 -17.22 -10.30
CA ILE A 67 25.01 -15.79 -10.48
C ILE A 67 23.88 -15.55 -11.50
N THR A 68 23.41 -16.58 -12.22
CA THR A 68 22.20 -16.42 -13.03
C THR A 68 20.99 -16.11 -12.14
N ARG A 69 20.02 -15.37 -12.70
CA ARG A 69 18.79 -15.02 -11.97
C ARG A 69 17.92 -16.27 -11.81
N SER A 70 17.33 -16.44 -10.64
CA SER A 70 16.44 -17.56 -10.37
C SER A 70 15.15 -17.43 -11.18
N ARG A 71 14.73 -18.52 -11.85
CA ARG A 71 13.46 -18.58 -12.58
C ARG A 71 12.24 -18.44 -11.65
N LEU A 72 12.36 -19.00 -10.44
CA LEU A 72 11.29 -18.99 -9.43
C LEU A 72 11.32 -17.74 -8.56
N ASN A 73 12.43 -17.00 -8.55
CA ASN A 73 12.58 -15.73 -7.84
C ASN A 73 13.38 -14.72 -8.67
N PRO A 74 12.76 -14.04 -9.65
CA PRO A 74 13.46 -13.22 -10.64
C PRO A 74 14.25 -12.03 -10.08
N LYS A 75 13.97 -11.63 -8.83
CA LYS A 75 14.66 -10.55 -8.12
C LYS A 75 15.94 -11.01 -7.42
N ARG A 76 16.21 -12.33 -7.36
CA ARG A 76 17.34 -12.92 -6.63
C ARG A 76 18.24 -13.75 -7.52
N ARG A 77 19.52 -13.82 -7.13
CA ARG A 77 20.50 -14.72 -7.71
C ARG A 77 20.23 -16.16 -7.27
N LEU A 78 20.76 -17.14 -8.00
CA LEU A 78 20.55 -18.54 -7.65
C LEU A 78 21.21 -18.90 -6.32
N TYR A 79 22.42 -18.39 -6.03
CA TYR A 79 23.08 -18.60 -4.74
C TYR A 79 22.27 -18.04 -3.56
N GLU A 80 21.67 -16.85 -3.70
CA GLU A 80 20.80 -16.26 -2.68
C GLU A 80 19.56 -17.11 -2.42
N THR A 81 19.00 -17.68 -3.49
CA THR A 81 17.84 -18.57 -3.40
C THR A 81 18.20 -19.86 -2.64
N MET A 82 19.37 -20.44 -2.92
CA MET A 82 19.87 -21.61 -2.19
C MET A 82 20.14 -21.29 -0.72
N MET A 83 20.72 -20.14 -0.41
CA MET A 83 20.98 -19.71 0.96
C MET A 83 19.67 -19.50 1.75
N LEU A 84 18.65 -18.92 1.12
CA LEU A 84 17.33 -18.80 1.72
C LEU A 84 16.68 -20.17 1.93
N TYR A 85 16.88 -21.09 0.99
CA TYR A 85 16.39 -22.47 1.11
C TYR A 85 17.03 -23.22 2.28
N THR A 86 18.33 -23.04 2.53
CA THR A 86 19.03 -23.68 3.66
C THR A 86 18.74 -23.02 5.00
N ARG A 87 18.47 -21.71 5.02
CA ARG A 87 18.16 -20.95 6.25
C ARG A 87 16.67 -20.90 6.61
N ARG A 88 15.78 -21.42 5.76
CA ARG A 88 14.33 -21.34 6.02
C ARG A 88 13.97 -22.19 7.23
N ASP A 89 13.15 -21.62 8.10
CA ASP A 89 12.49 -22.38 9.16
C ASP A 89 11.41 -23.29 8.53
N LEU A 90 11.59 -24.60 8.69
CA LEU A 90 10.66 -25.60 8.15
C LEU A 90 9.28 -25.55 8.83
N ASN A 91 9.19 -24.98 10.04
CA ASN A 91 7.95 -24.90 10.80
C ASN A 91 7.11 -23.66 10.41
N ILE A 92 7.76 -22.56 10.03
CA ILE A 92 7.09 -21.29 9.70
C ILE A 92 6.73 -21.24 8.21
N TYR A 93 7.60 -21.76 7.33
CA TYR A 93 7.43 -21.65 5.88
C TYR A 93 6.79 -22.90 5.27
N ARG A 94 5.46 -22.90 5.10
CA ARG A 94 4.74 -23.89 4.28
C ARG A 94 4.76 -23.49 2.80
N SER A 95 5.08 -24.40 1.89
CA SER A 95 4.98 -24.12 0.46
C SER A 95 3.53 -23.84 0.07
N VAL A 96 3.25 -22.64 -0.43
CA VAL A 96 1.91 -22.24 -0.93
C VAL A 96 1.44 -23.17 -2.05
N TYR A 97 2.38 -23.79 -2.76
CA TYR A 97 2.12 -24.75 -3.83
C TYR A 97 1.59 -26.11 -3.36
N SER A 98 1.80 -26.52 -2.10
CA SER A 98 1.36 -27.84 -1.62
C SER A 98 -0.17 -27.89 -1.38
N LYS A 99 -0.83 -26.78 -1.04
CA LYS A 99 -2.29 -26.75 -0.87
C LYS A 99 -3.09 -26.82 -2.17
N LYS A 100 -2.49 -26.58 -3.34
CA LYS A 100 -3.22 -26.67 -4.63
C LYS A 100 -3.54 -28.09 -5.08
N ASN A 101 -2.89 -29.12 -4.51
CA ASN A 101 -3.04 -30.51 -4.95
C ASN A 101 -3.80 -31.44 -3.98
N THR A 102 -4.17 -30.97 -2.79
CA THR A 102 -4.99 -31.74 -1.82
C THR A 102 -6.41 -31.22 -1.67
N VAL A 103 -6.82 -30.20 -2.44
CA VAL A 103 -8.24 -29.87 -2.64
C VAL A 103 -8.81 -30.95 -3.55
N SER A 104 -9.80 -31.68 -3.03
CA SER A 104 -10.39 -32.84 -3.69
C SER A 104 -10.85 -32.50 -5.12
N LYS A 105 -10.74 -33.44 -6.05
CA LYS A 105 -11.24 -33.26 -7.43
C LYS A 105 -12.71 -32.80 -7.44
N ARG A 106 -13.49 -33.21 -6.43
CA ARG A 106 -14.88 -32.81 -6.17
C ARG A 106 -15.04 -31.34 -5.76
N GLU A 107 -14.14 -30.78 -4.96
CA GLU A 107 -14.16 -29.34 -4.64
C GLU A 107 -13.72 -28.47 -5.82
N LYS A 108 -12.78 -28.94 -6.64
CA LYS A 108 -12.42 -28.25 -7.90
C LYS A 108 -13.54 -28.32 -8.93
N GLU A 109 -14.32 -29.40 -9.00
CA GLU A 109 -15.51 -29.50 -9.85
C GLU A 109 -16.65 -28.63 -9.32
N ASN A 110 -16.88 -28.57 -8.01
CA ASN A 110 -17.86 -27.66 -7.40
C ASN A 110 -17.45 -26.17 -7.47
N MET A 111 -16.15 -25.89 -7.51
CA MET A 111 -15.64 -24.53 -7.71
C MET A 111 -15.62 -24.18 -9.21
N LYS A 112 -15.30 -25.11 -10.12
CA LYS A 112 -15.41 -24.92 -11.58
C LYS A 112 -16.86 -24.76 -12.04
N SER A 113 -17.81 -25.54 -11.54
CA SER A 113 -19.24 -25.36 -11.85
C SER A 113 -19.81 -24.03 -11.31
N LYS A 114 -19.16 -23.41 -10.30
CA LYS A 114 -19.45 -22.03 -9.84
C LYS A 114 -18.65 -20.94 -10.57
N THR A 115 -17.53 -21.27 -11.22
CA THR A 115 -16.61 -20.32 -11.89
C THR A 115 -16.72 -20.35 -13.42
N GLU A 116 -17.53 -21.24 -14.00
CA GLU A 116 -18.11 -21.09 -15.35
C GLU A 116 -19.24 -20.03 -15.38
N LYS A 117 -19.17 -19.03 -14.49
CA LYS A 117 -20.03 -17.85 -14.56
C LYS A 117 -19.33 -16.84 -15.46
N ALA A 118 -20.00 -16.54 -16.56
CA ALA A 118 -19.79 -15.49 -17.55
C ALA A 118 -18.78 -14.40 -17.17
N ASP A 119 -18.04 -13.91 -18.18
CA ASP A 119 -17.21 -12.71 -18.09
C ASP A 119 -17.92 -11.64 -17.26
N LYS A 120 -17.44 -11.41 -16.02
CA LYS A 120 -18.09 -10.47 -15.12
C LYS A 120 -17.93 -9.09 -15.71
N TYR A 121 -19.06 -8.45 -16.00
CA TYR A 121 -19.06 -7.09 -16.52
C TYR A 121 -18.80 -6.10 -15.39
N THR A 122 -18.30 -4.90 -15.72
CA THR A 122 -18.05 -3.84 -14.73
C THR A 122 -19.31 -3.52 -13.90
N SER A 123 -20.49 -3.65 -14.51
CA SER A 123 -21.79 -3.51 -13.84
C SER A 123 -21.99 -4.48 -12.66
N ASP A 124 -21.38 -5.66 -12.71
CA ASP A 124 -21.55 -6.71 -11.70
C ASP A 124 -20.62 -6.48 -10.49
N ILE A 125 -19.58 -5.66 -10.67
CA ILE A 125 -18.56 -5.34 -9.66
C ILE A 125 -18.90 -4.05 -8.91
N LEU A 126 -19.51 -3.10 -9.61
CA LEU A 126 -19.94 -1.82 -9.07
C LEU A 126 -21.15 -2.00 -8.13
N PRO A 127 -21.34 -1.09 -7.15
CA PRO A 127 -22.53 -1.12 -6.33
C PRO A 127 -23.78 -0.83 -7.16
N LYS A 128 -24.86 -1.55 -6.86
CA LYS A 128 -26.15 -1.38 -7.54
C LYS A 128 -26.90 -0.14 -7.06
N ARG A 129 -26.81 0.17 -5.76
CA ARG A 129 -27.49 1.30 -5.12
C ARG A 129 -26.78 1.76 -3.85
N TYR A 130 -27.08 2.99 -3.45
CA TYR A 130 -26.77 3.51 -2.13
C TYR A 130 -28.01 3.39 -1.22
N ASP A 131 -27.84 2.84 -0.04
CA ASP A 131 -28.87 2.73 1.00
C ASP A 131 -28.72 3.90 1.97
N LYS A 132 -29.76 4.74 2.09
CA LYS A 132 -29.74 5.93 2.94
C LYS A 132 -29.98 5.61 4.42
N GLU A 133 -30.63 4.49 4.75
CA GLU A 133 -30.92 4.12 6.13
C GLU A 133 -29.68 3.57 6.83
N TYR A 134 -28.91 2.76 6.11
CA TYR A 134 -27.66 2.16 6.59
C TYR A 134 -26.40 2.90 6.11
N GLU A 135 -26.56 4.01 5.40
CA GLU A 135 -25.50 4.85 4.84
C GLU A 135 -24.41 4.08 4.09
N CYS A 136 -24.79 3.06 3.32
CA CYS A 136 -23.86 2.12 2.71
C CYS A 136 -24.20 1.79 1.25
N PHE A 137 -23.23 1.21 0.54
CA PHE A 137 -23.42 0.74 -0.82
C PHE A 137 -23.79 -0.75 -0.84
N VAL A 138 -24.82 -1.07 -1.62
CA VAL A 138 -25.31 -2.45 -1.80
C VAL A 138 -24.68 -3.07 -3.05
N LYS A 139 -24.11 -4.26 -2.89
CA LYS A 139 -23.63 -5.15 -3.97
C LYS A 139 -24.55 -6.37 -4.09
N GLU A 140 -24.31 -7.21 -5.10
CA GLU A 140 -25.05 -8.47 -5.26
C GLU A 140 -24.89 -9.42 -4.07
N ASN A 141 -23.68 -9.49 -3.50
CA ASN A 141 -23.33 -10.43 -2.45
C ASN A 141 -22.82 -9.71 -1.20
N GLY A 142 -23.53 -8.66 -0.74
CA GLY A 142 -23.21 -7.96 0.50
C GLY A 142 -23.25 -6.44 0.36
N CYS A 143 -22.67 -5.76 1.33
CA CYS A 143 -22.64 -4.30 1.42
C CYS A 143 -21.25 -3.80 1.85
N PHE A 144 -20.99 -2.51 1.61
CA PHE A 144 -19.77 -1.86 2.05
C PHE A 144 -20.01 -0.40 2.33
N ASN A 145 -19.16 0.19 3.17
CA ASN A 145 -19.15 1.62 3.43
C ASN A 145 -17.72 2.18 3.35
N LEU A 146 -17.62 3.49 3.25
CA LEU A 146 -16.37 4.24 3.25
C LEU A 146 -16.42 5.34 4.31
N VAL A 147 -15.33 5.46 5.06
CA VAL A 147 -15.07 6.57 5.99
C VAL A 147 -13.75 7.25 5.62
N GLU A 148 -13.64 8.55 5.88
CA GLU A 148 -12.40 9.30 5.67
C GLU A 148 -11.44 9.07 6.83
N ILE A 149 -10.15 8.90 6.53
CA ILE A 149 -9.09 8.82 7.53
C ILE A 149 -8.52 10.22 7.72
N ILE A 150 -8.59 10.72 8.95
CA ILE A 150 -7.99 12.00 9.34
C ILE A 150 -6.48 11.79 9.47
N THR A 151 -5.73 12.50 8.63
CA THR A 151 -4.26 12.44 8.65
C THR A 151 -3.70 13.38 9.71
N LYS A 152 -2.71 12.90 10.46
CA LYS A 152 -1.94 13.70 11.43
C LYS A 152 -0.52 13.95 10.95
N ASP A 153 0.09 15.02 11.46
CA ASP A 153 1.49 15.33 11.22
C ASP A 153 2.38 14.59 12.23
N ILE A 154 2.87 13.43 11.81
CA ILE A 154 3.70 12.55 12.65
C ILE A 154 5.05 13.21 12.98
N VAL A 155 5.54 14.16 12.17
CA VAL A 155 6.87 14.78 12.38
C VAL A 155 6.84 15.73 13.57
N ASN A 156 5.71 16.40 13.78
CA ASN A 156 5.52 17.36 14.87
C ASN A 156 4.76 16.77 16.07
N ALA A 157 4.31 15.51 15.98
CA ALA A 157 3.61 14.83 17.06
C ALA A 157 4.58 14.42 18.19
N SER A 158 4.08 14.44 19.43
CA SER A 158 4.83 13.92 20.57
C SER A 158 4.92 12.39 20.53
N MET A 159 5.94 11.81 21.17
CA MET A 159 6.09 10.34 21.21
C MET A 159 4.89 9.66 21.89
N ASP A 160 4.32 10.27 22.93
CA ASP A 160 3.17 9.74 23.63
C ASP A 160 1.91 9.72 22.75
N GLU A 161 1.69 10.75 21.93
CA GLU A 161 0.59 10.80 20.96
C GLU A 161 0.74 9.71 19.90
N VAL A 162 1.97 9.52 19.38
CA VAL A 162 2.25 8.49 18.38
C VAL A 162 2.00 7.09 18.96
N GLU A 163 2.48 6.82 20.18
CA GLU A 163 2.26 5.54 20.84
C GLU A 163 0.76 5.30 21.11
N TYR A 164 0.02 6.34 21.49
CA TYR A 164 -1.42 6.27 21.67
C TYR A 164 -2.17 5.95 20.37
N ASP A 165 -1.78 6.58 19.26
CA ASP A 165 -2.37 6.30 17.94
C ASP A 165 -2.01 4.87 17.45
N ILE A 166 -0.81 4.38 17.74
CA ILE A 166 -0.43 2.98 17.49
C ILE A 166 -1.33 2.03 18.29
N ALA A 167 -1.55 2.31 19.57
CA ALA A 167 -2.43 1.50 20.42
C ALA A 167 -3.88 1.48 19.92
N LYS A 168 -4.39 2.60 19.40
CA LYS A 168 -5.72 2.66 18.73
C LYS A 168 -5.78 1.75 17.52
N LEU A 169 -4.78 1.84 16.63
CA LEU A 169 -4.71 1.00 15.43
C LEU A 169 -4.53 -0.48 15.79
N GLU A 170 -3.78 -0.80 16.83
CA GLU A 170 -3.64 -2.16 17.33
C GLU A 170 -4.98 -2.70 17.85
N LYS A 171 -5.70 -1.90 18.65
CA LYS A 171 -7.05 -2.25 19.12
C LYS A 171 -8.00 -2.47 17.94
N PHE A 172 -7.98 -1.60 16.95
CA PHE A 172 -8.75 -1.76 15.71
C PHE A 172 -8.42 -3.06 14.99
N ASN A 173 -7.14 -3.40 14.79
CA ASN A 173 -6.75 -4.63 14.12
C ASN A 173 -7.09 -5.91 14.91
N LYS A 174 -7.13 -5.82 16.25
CA LYS A 174 -7.54 -6.92 17.13
C LYS A 174 -9.03 -7.24 17.08
N LEU A 175 -9.88 -6.32 16.60
CA LEU A 175 -11.33 -6.50 16.58
C LEU A 175 -11.83 -7.49 15.50
N GLU A 176 -10.95 -8.35 14.96
CA GLU A 176 -11.23 -9.39 13.94
C GLU A 176 -12.21 -8.95 12.85
N TYR A 177 -11.93 -7.82 12.23
CA TYR A 177 -12.78 -7.34 11.15
C TYR A 177 -12.68 -8.21 9.90
N LYS A 178 -13.83 -8.39 9.24
CA LYS A 178 -13.96 -8.72 7.82
C LYS A 178 -12.98 -7.86 6.99
N PRO A 179 -12.58 -8.32 5.79
CA PRO A 179 -11.56 -7.62 4.99
C PRO A 179 -11.88 -6.13 4.85
N TYR A 180 -10.89 -5.27 5.11
CA TYR A 180 -10.95 -3.83 4.85
C TYR A 180 -9.85 -3.42 3.88
N LYS A 181 -9.98 -2.24 3.29
CA LYS A 181 -9.07 -1.67 2.31
C LYS A 181 -8.84 -0.19 2.63
N ILE A 182 -7.57 0.20 2.70
CA ILE A 182 -7.19 1.61 2.75
C ILE A 182 -6.97 2.10 1.32
N ILE A 183 -7.56 3.24 0.98
CA ILE A 183 -7.54 3.85 -0.35
C ILE A 183 -6.92 5.23 -0.22
N SER A 184 -5.92 5.54 -1.05
CA SER A 184 -5.36 6.88 -1.16
C SER A 184 -5.71 7.48 -2.52
N LEU A 185 -6.32 8.67 -2.54
CA LEU A 185 -6.69 9.36 -3.77
C LEU A 185 -6.29 10.84 -3.68
N ASN A 186 -5.95 11.44 -4.81
CA ASN A 186 -5.70 12.87 -4.89
C ASN A 186 -7.01 13.58 -5.23
N PHE A 187 -7.43 14.49 -4.35
CA PHE A 187 -8.57 15.39 -4.54
C PHE A 187 -8.08 16.83 -4.63
N PRO A 188 -8.78 17.73 -5.35
CA PRO A 188 -8.48 19.16 -5.32
C PRO A 188 -8.53 19.71 -3.91
N CYS A 189 -7.65 20.65 -3.59
CA CYS A 189 -7.65 21.29 -2.27
C CYS A 189 -8.93 22.11 -2.08
N ASN A 190 -9.64 21.93 -0.97
CA ASN A 190 -10.73 22.83 -0.58
C ASN A 190 -10.16 23.96 0.29
N THR A 191 -10.17 25.19 -0.21
CA THR A 191 -9.75 26.39 0.54
C THR A 191 -10.90 27.35 0.83
N MET A 192 -12.15 26.91 0.65
CA MET A 192 -13.35 27.77 0.71
C MET A 192 -13.50 28.47 2.06
N GLU A 193 -13.27 27.76 3.16
CA GLU A 193 -13.37 28.33 4.51
C GLU A 193 -12.34 29.44 4.72
N GLN A 194 -11.09 29.22 4.28
CA GLN A 194 -10.02 30.21 4.34
C GLN A 194 -10.32 31.42 3.44
N GLN A 195 -10.84 31.19 2.23
CA GLN A 195 -11.25 32.25 1.32
C GLN A 195 -12.36 33.11 1.94
N ASN A 196 -13.39 32.49 2.53
CA ASN A 196 -14.49 33.18 3.20
C ASN A 196 -13.98 34.05 4.37
N TYR A 197 -13.05 33.53 5.16
CA TYR A 197 -12.44 34.31 6.25
C TYR A 197 -11.62 35.50 5.74
N VAL A 198 -10.81 35.31 4.69
CA VAL A 198 -10.02 36.39 4.09
C VAL A 198 -10.93 37.45 3.47
N ASN A 199 -11.99 37.05 2.76
CA ASN A 199 -13.01 37.96 2.22
C ASN A 199 -13.63 38.82 3.32
N TYR A 200 -14.05 38.21 4.42
CA TYR A 200 -14.57 38.92 5.59
C TYR A 200 -13.57 39.95 6.15
N LYS A 201 -12.26 39.63 6.16
CA LYS A 201 -11.22 40.57 6.57
C LYS A 201 -11.01 41.71 5.58
N ILE A 202 -11.10 41.44 4.28
CA ILE A 202 -11.02 42.45 3.21
C ILE A 202 -12.15 43.47 3.36
N GLU A 203 -13.37 43.02 3.58
CA GLU A 203 -14.55 43.88 3.77
C GLU A 203 -14.41 44.85 4.95
N LYS A 204 -13.80 44.38 6.04
CA LYS A 204 -13.61 45.19 7.26
C LYS A 204 -12.31 46.02 7.27
N CYS A 205 -11.43 45.85 6.29
CA CYS A 205 -10.13 46.52 6.27
C CYS A 205 -10.25 47.97 5.79
N LYS A 206 -9.89 48.92 6.66
CA LYS A 206 -9.84 50.36 6.32
C LYS A 206 -8.52 50.80 5.66
N ASN A 207 -7.43 50.05 5.88
CA ASN A 207 -6.10 50.39 5.37
C ASN A 207 -5.91 49.80 3.96
N SER A 208 -5.62 50.68 2.99
CA SER A 208 -5.43 50.32 1.58
C SER A 208 -4.26 49.35 1.34
N HIS A 209 -3.13 49.54 2.03
CA HIS A 209 -1.95 48.67 1.86
C HIS A 209 -2.22 47.25 2.37
N PHE A 210 -2.83 47.12 3.55
CA PHE A 210 -3.18 45.80 4.09
C PHE A 210 -4.27 45.12 3.27
N ARG A 211 -5.21 45.88 2.73
CA ARG A 211 -6.23 45.35 1.82
C ARG A 211 -5.59 44.68 0.59
N LYS A 212 -4.60 45.31 -0.04
CA LYS A 212 -3.89 44.73 -1.19
C LYS A 212 -3.19 43.41 -0.84
N CYS A 213 -2.58 43.31 0.34
CA CYS A 213 -1.97 42.06 0.81
C CYS A 213 -3.03 40.95 1.00
N LEU A 214 -4.19 41.27 1.59
CA LEU A 214 -5.27 40.31 1.75
C LEU A 214 -5.85 39.84 0.40
N GLU A 215 -5.98 40.74 -0.57
CA GLU A 215 -6.41 40.41 -1.94
C GLU A 215 -5.41 39.48 -2.63
N THR A 216 -4.10 39.70 -2.46
CA THR A 216 -3.06 38.77 -2.94
C THR A 216 -3.18 37.39 -2.27
N ASN A 217 -3.35 37.34 -0.95
CA ASN A 217 -3.52 36.07 -0.24
C ASN A 217 -4.78 35.32 -0.71
N LEU A 218 -5.87 36.03 -1.00
CA LEU A 218 -7.08 35.44 -1.56
C LEU A 218 -6.81 34.82 -2.95
N GLN A 219 -6.11 35.54 -3.82
CA GLN A 219 -5.71 35.03 -5.14
C GLN A 219 -4.83 33.77 -5.03
N GLU A 220 -3.91 33.75 -4.07
CA GLU A 220 -3.09 32.57 -3.80
C GLU A 220 -3.93 31.37 -3.35
N LEU A 221 -4.91 31.58 -2.45
CA LEU A 221 -5.82 30.52 -1.99
C LEU A 221 -6.67 29.95 -3.14
N GLN A 222 -7.14 30.81 -4.05
CA GLN A 222 -7.87 30.39 -5.25
C GLN A 222 -6.96 29.59 -6.19
N TRP A 223 -5.74 30.07 -6.42
CA TRP A 223 -4.76 29.35 -7.24
C TRP A 223 -4.40 27.97 -6.66
N VAL A 224 -4.25 27.85 -5.34
CA VAL A 224 -3.99 26.57 -4.66
C VAL A 224 -5.16 25.60 -4.87
N GLN A 225 -6.39 26.07 -4.73
CA GLN A 225 -7.58 25.25 -4.96
C GLN A 225 -7.68 24.73 -6.40
N ASP A 226 -7.30 25.56 -7.38
CA ASP A 226 -7.37 25.20 -8.80
C ASP A 226 -6.22 24.31 -9.28
N LYS A 227 -5.01 24.52 -8.73
CA LYS A 227 -3.78 23.91 -9.28
C LYS A 227 -3.19 22.81 -8.41
N LYS A 228 -3.50 22.77 -7.10
CA LYS A 228 -2.95 21.76 -6.20
C LYS A 228 -3.99 20.70 -5.85
N SER A 229 -3.49 19.49 -5.71
CA SER A 229 -4.25 18.37 -5.16
C SER A 229 -3.70 18.00 -3.78
N LYS A 230 -4.62 17.62 -2.90
CA LYS A 230 -4.39 17.03 -1.60
C LYS A 230 -4.58 15.53 -1.71
N ARG A 231 -3.69 14.76 -1.08
CA ARG A 231 -3.87 13.31 -0.93
C ARG A 231 -4.79 13.07 0.25
N GLU A 232 -5.92 12.47 -0.02
CA GLU A 232 -6.91 12.04 0.97
C GLU A 232 -6.85 10.51 1.11
N PHE A 233 -7.19 10.03 2.30
CA PHE A 233 -7.16 8.61 2.64
C PHE A 233 -8.54 8.18 3.12
N TYR A 234 -8.96 7.00 2.68
CA TYR A 234 -10.27 6.44 3.01
C TYR A 234 -10.13 5.00 3.47
N LEU A 235 -10.95 4.62 4.45
CA LEU A 235 -11.09 3.24 4.90
C LEU A 235 -12.39 2.69 4.31
N MET A 236 -12.26 1.64 3.50
CA MET A 236 -13.37 0.91 2.90
C MET A 236 -13.49 -0.46 3.55
N TYR A 237 -14.65 -0.78 4.10
CA TYR A 237 -14.88 -2.04 4.82
C TYR A 237 -16.17 -2.72 4.32
N PHE A 238 -16.21 -4.04 4.41
CA PHE A 238 -17.22 -4.87 3.76
C PHE A 238 -17.93 -5.78 4.78
N ALA A 239 -19.22 -6.02 4.55
CA ALA A 239 -20.02 -6.95 5.33
C ALA A 239 -21.02 -7.70 4.45
N ASP A 240 -21.52 -8.83 4.93
CA ASP A 240 -22.51 -9.63 4.19
C ASP A 240 -23.93 -9.13 4.48
N SER A 241 -24.18 -8.59 5.68
CA SER A 241 -25.45 -7.99 6.09
C SER A 241 -25.32 -6.53 6.54
N PHE A 242 -26.44 -5.80 6.49
CA PHE A 242 -26.53 -4.42 6.95
C PHE A 242 -26.30 -4.26 8.46
N GLU A 243 -26.81 -5.20 9.25
CA GLU A 243 -26.65 -5.20 10.71
C GLU A 243 -25.19 -5.40 11.12
N GLU A 244 -24.50 -6.33 10.46
CA GLU A 244 -23.08 -6.55 10.67
C GLU A 244 -22.26 -5.29 10.32
N LEU A 245 -22.61 -4.63 9.22
CA LEU A 245 -21.93 -3.40 8.81
C LEU A 245 -22.08 -2.29 9.85
N LYS A 246 -23.29 -2.12 10.39
CA LYS A 246 -23.59 -1.13 11.42
C LYS A 246 -22.85 -1.44 12.73
N LYS A 247 -22.78 -2.71 13.12
CA LYS A 247 -22.00 -3.14 14.28
C LYS A 247 -20.52 -2.87 14.08
N MET A 248 -19.96 -3.22 12.92
CA MET A 248 -18.57 -2.91 12.58
C MET A 248 -18.30 -1.41 12.63
N ASP A 249 -19.18 -0.58 12.07
CA ASP A 249 -19.02 0.88 12.10
C ASP A 249 -18.96 1.42 13.54
N MET A 250 -19.85 0.95 14.42
CA MET A 250 -19.82 1.30 15.84
C MET A 250 -18.53 0.84 16.52
N ASP A 251 -18.11 -0.41 16.33
CA ASP A 251 -16.90 -0.97 16.94
C ASP A 251 -15.64 -0.23 16.46
N MET A 252 -15.59 0.15 15.18
CA MET A 252 -14.48 0.91 14.59
C MET A 252 -14.41 2.31 15.17
N LYS A 253 -15.53 3.03 15.22
CA LYS A 253 -15.60 4.37 15.83
C LYS A 253 -15.23 4.32 17.31
N ALA A 254 -15.69 3.29 18.03
CA ALA A 254 -15.34 3.08 19.43
C ALA A 254 -13.86 2.72 19.65
N ALA A 255 -13.13 2.25 18.63
CA ALA A 255 -11.70 1.98 18.74
C ALA A 255 -10.84 3.16 18.29
N LEU A 256 -11.20 3.79 17.17
CA LEU A 256 -10.37 4.78 16.46
C LEU A 256 -10.67 6.23 16.86
N ASN A 257 -11.87 6.54 17.33
CA ASN A 257 -12.27 7.91 17.71
C ASN A 257 -12.26 8.13 19.23
N ILE A 258 -11.56 7.28 20.01
CA ILE A 258 -11.37 7.53 21.44
C ILE A 258 -10.47 8.76 21.61
N GLY A 259 -10.98 9.79 22.29
CA GLY A 259 -10.28 11.06 22.48
C GLY A 259 -10.30 11.89 21.20
N GLU A 260 -9.26 11.75 20.37
CA GLU A 260 -9.17 12.41 19.06
C GLU A 260 -9.67 11.49 17.93
N GLU A 261 -10.46 12.05 17.03
CA GLU A 261 -11.01 11.37 15.85
C GLU A 261 -9.91 10.98 14.85
N MET A 262 -9.84 9.70 14.48
CA MET A 262 -9.00 9.22 13.38
C MET A 262 -9.80 8.89 12.12
N ILE A 263 -11.11 8.62 12.27
CA ILE A 263 -12.01 8.37 11.15
C ILE A 263 -13.23 9.27 11.22
N ARG A 264 -13.70 9.71 10.05
CA ARG A 264 -14.86 10.60 9.91
C ARG A 264 -15.85 10.06 8.90
N ASP A 265 -17.13 10.21 9.21
CA ASP A 265 -18.21 9.94 8.26
C ASP A 265 -18.20 10.95 7.11
N MET A 266 -18.55 10.47 5.93
CA MET A 266 -18.61 11.27 4.71
C MET A 266 -20.04 11.37 4.20
N SER A 267 -20.36 12.48 3.53
CA SER A 267 -21.62 12.62 2.81
C SER A 267 -21.74 11.60 1.67
N GLN A 268 -22.98 11.26 1.29
CA GLN A 268 -23.26 10.37 0.16
C GLN A 268 -22.53 10.83 -1.11
N GLU A 269 -22.62 12.13 -1.43
CA GLU A 269 -21.96 12.70 -2.61
C GLU A 269 -20.45 12.50 -2.60
N LYS A 270 -19.79 12.68 -1.45
CA LYS A 270 -18.35 12.47 -1.32
C LYS A 270 -18.01 11.00 -1.51
N LYS A 271 -18.78 10.08 -0.92
CA LYS A 271 -18.61 8.63 -1.11
C LYS A 271 -18.73 8.22 -2.58
N GLU A 272 -19.72 8.75 -3.29
CA GLU A 272 -19.90 8.51 -4.74
C GLU A 272 -18.74 9.08 -5.56
N LYS A 273 -18.23 10.27 -5.23
CA LYS A 273 -17.04 10.86 -5.87
C LYS A 273 -15.79 10.02 -5.67
N VAL A 274 -15.58 9.50 -4.46
CA VAL A 274 -14.47 8.58 -4.14
C VAL A 274 -14.56 7.32 -4.99
N LEU A 275 -15.75 6.73 -5.09
CA LEU A 275 -15.98 5.55 -5.91
C LEU A 275 -15.78 5.83 -7.41
N TYR A 276 -16.29 6.96 -7.90
CA TYR A 276 -16.08 7.39 -9.28
C TYR A 276 -14.59 7.55 -9.59
N ARG A 277 -13.85 8.24 -8.71
CA ARG A 277 -12.41 8.47 -8.87
C ARG A 277 -11.60 7.17 -8.83
N LEU A 278 -11.98 6.24 -7.95
CA LEU A 278 -11.35 4.94 -7.83
C LEU A 278 -11.46 4.13 -9.13
N ASN A 279 -12.61 4.19 -9.79
CA ASN A 279 -12.86 3.48 -11.05
C ASN A 279 -12.41 4.27 -12.29
N ASN A 280 -12.18 5.57 -12.16
CA ASN A 280 -11.76 6.46 -13.24
C ASN A 280 -10.52 7.28 -12.84
N MET A 281 -9.38 6.61 -12.67
CA MET A 281 -8.15 7.25 -12.14
C MET A 281 -7.62 8.40 -13.00
N ALA A 282 -7.90 8.39 -14.31
CA ALA A 282 -7.51 9.42 -15.27
C ALA A 282 -8.46 10.63 -15.32
N SER A 283 -9.57 10.60 -14.57
CA SER A 283 -10.49 11.75 -14.51
C SER A 283 -9.77 12.98 -13.95
N ILE A 284 -10.29 14.18 -14.20
CA ILE A 284 -9.88 15.42 -13.54
C ILE A 284 -11.07 15.87 -12.70
N LEU A 285 -10.86 16.05 -11.41
CA LEU A 285 -11.85 16.68 -10.53
C LEU A 285 -11.50 18.16 -10.47
N SER A 286 -12.47 19.05 -10.70
CA SER A 286 -12.30 20.47 -10.40
C SER A 286 -12.44 20.70 -8.89
N GLY A 287 -11.85 21.76 -8.36
CA GLY A 287 -12.07 22.22 -6.98
C GLY A 287 -13.18 23.26 -6.93
N GLY A 288 -13.93 23.33 -5.82
CA GLY A 288 -14.76 24.48 -5.50
C GLY A 288 -16.25 24.43 -5.83
N GLN A 289 -16.82 23.31 -6.29
CA GLN A 289 -18.28 23.13 -6.19
C GLN A 289 -18.57 22.16 -5.04
N ASP A 290 -19.54 22.49 -4.20
CA ASP A 290 -20.33 21.43 -3.57
C ASP A 290 -21.13 20.81 -4.71
N TYR A 291 -20.56 19.80 -5.37
CA TYR A 291 -21.13 19.25 -6.60
C TYR A 291 -22.38 18.45 -6.27
N VAL A 292 -23.54 19.06 -6.54
CA VAL A 292 -24.84 18.40 -6.76
C VAL A 292 -24.69 17.42 -7.92
N VAL A 293 -25.10 16.18 -7.67
CA VAL A 293 -25.19 15.08 -8.65
C VAL A 293 -26.22 15.40 -9.73
#